data_AF-A0A257MUM8-F1
#
_entry.id   AF-A0A257MUM8-F1
#
_cell.length_a   1.000
_cell.length_b   1.000
_cell.length_c   1.000
_cell.angle_alpha   90.00
_cell.angle_beta   90.00
_cell.angle_gamma   90.00
#
_symmetry.space_group_name_H-M   'P 1'
#
loop_
_entity.id
_entity.type
_entity.pdbx_description
1 polymer ?
#
loop_
_entity_poly.entity_id
_entity_poly.type
_entity_poly.pdbx_seq_one_letter_code
_entity_poly.pdbx_strand_id
1 'polypeptide(L)' 'MTNYRRYRLDGGTYFFTVNLAERQRSLLTERIDSLRDAFRVVKNAHPFVIDAVVVLPEHLHTIWTLPQGDMDKM' A
#
# COMPACT_ATOMS: atom_id res chain seq x y z
N MET A 1 11.53 16.29 -11.77
CA MET A 1 11.64 16.10 -10.30
C MET A 1 10.30 16.46 -9.68
N THR A 2 9.69 15.53 -8.95
CA THR A 2 8.40 15.77 -8.29
C THR A 2 8.66 16.37 -6.91
N ASN A 3 8.15 17.56 -6.63
CA ASN A 3 8.30 18.21 -5.31
C ASN A 3 7.18 17.78 -4.36
N TYR A 4 7.02 16.47 -4.17
CA TYR A 4 5.98 15.91 -3.33
C TYR A 4 6.43 15.86 -1.87
N ARG A 5 5.65 16.48 -0.98
CA ARG A 5 5.84 16.41 0.47
C ARG A 5 4.89 15.39 1.06
N ARG A 6 5.43 14.35 1.71
CA ARG A 6 4.63 13.39 2.49
C ARG A 6 3.99 14.09 3.67
N TYR A 7 2.67 14.04 3.76
CA TYR A 7 1.93 14.52 4.92
C TYR A 7 1.91 13.42 5.98
N ARG A 8 2.55 13.65 7.12
CA ARG A 8 2.65 12.65 8.21
C ARG A 8 1.76 13.10 9.38
N LEU A 9 0.81 12.27 9.74
CA LEU A 9 -0.13 12.47 10.82
C LEU A 9 -0.19 11.16 11.61
N ASP A 10 -0.04 11.27 12.92
CA ASP A 10 -0.16 10.12 13.81
C ASP A 10 -1.57 9.54 13.75
N GLY A 11 -1.68 8.22 13.59
CA GLY A 11 -2.99 7.58 13.33
C GLY A 11 -3.64 7.98 12.00
N GLY A 12 -2.89 8.56 11.06
CA GLY A 12 -3.44 9.09 9.81
C GLY A 12 -3.96 8.01 8.86
N THR A 13 -5.01 8.37 8.11
CA THR A 13 -5.56 7.56 7.01
C THR A 13 -5.06 8.09 5.66
N TYR A 14 -4.54 7.18 4.84
CA TYR A 14 -3.85 7.50 3.60
C TYR A 14 -4.39 6.72 2.42
N PHE A 15 -4.67 7.44 1.33
CA PHE A 15 -4.88 6.85 0.02
C PHE A 15 -3.57 6.86 -0.77
N PHE A 16 -3.23 5.75 -1.42
CA PHE A 16 -2.14 5.74 -2.38
C PHE A 16 -2.37 4.74 -3.52
N THR A 17 -1.67 5.02 -4.62
CA THR A 17 -1.69 4.24 -5.85
C THR A 17 -0.32 3.65 -6.11
N VAL A 18 -0.24 2.35 -6.36
CA VAL A 18 0.99 1.67 -6.79
C VAL A 18 0.77 1.14 -8.20
N ASN A 19 1.66 1.47 -9.12
CA ASN A 19 1.62 1.00 -10.51
C ASN A 19 2.77 0.03 -10.75
N LEU A 20 2.55 -0.98 -11.60
CA LEU A 20 3.64 -1.74 -12.19
C LEU A 20 4.50 -0.82 -13.05
N ALA A 21 5.81 -1.10 -13.08
CA ALA A 21 6.73 -0.44 -13.99
C ALA A 21 6.35 -0.72 -15.46
N GLU A 22 5.97 -1.97 -15.77
CA GLU A 22 5.48 -2.38 -17.08
C GLU A 22 3.95 -2.40 -17.10
N ARG A 23 3.33 -1.31 -17.60
CA ARG A 23 1.88 -1.08 -17.51
C ARG A 23 1.04 -2.01 -18.40
N GLN A 24 1.65 -2.68 -19.38
CA GLN A 24 0.96 -3.64 -20.25
C GLN A 24 0.85 -5.05 -19.65
N ARG A 25 1.44 -5.30 -18.47
CA ARG A 25 1.39 -6.61 -17.81
C ARG A 25 0.27 -6.69 -16.80
N SER A 26 -0.27 -7.88 -16.63
CA SER A 26 -1.33 -8.23 -15.67
C SER A 26 -0.79 -8.88 -14.38
N LEU A 27 0.45 -8.60 -14.02
CA LEU A 27 1.20 -9.33 -12.98
C LEU A 27 0.50 -9.31 -11.61
N LEU A 28 -0.16 -8.21 -11.23
CA LEU A 28 -0.80 -8.09 -9.92
C LEU A 28 -1.98 -9.04 -9.76
N THR A 29 -2.73 -9.27 -10.85
CA THR A 29 -3.86 -10.23 -10.85
C THR A 29 -3.40 -11.65 -11.14
N GLU A 30 -2.39 -11.84 -12.01
CA GLU A 30 -1.82 -13.17 -12.30
C GLU A 30 -1.13 -13.81 -11.10
N ARG A 31 -0.52 -12.99 -10.24
CA ARG A 31 0.20 -13.42 -9.02
C ARG A 31 -0.46 -12.89 -7.75
N ILE A 32 -1.80 -12.88 -7.74
CA ILE A 32 -2.58 -12.32 -6.62
C ILE A 32 -2.24 -12.97 -5.28
N ASP A 33 -1.91 -14.25 -5.24
CA ASP A 33 -1.53 -14.94 -4.01
C ASP A 33 -0.20 -14.44 -3.47
N SER A 34 0.81 -14.25 -4.34
CA SER A 34 2.08 -13.65 -3.94
C SER A 34 1.90 -12.21 -3.43
N LEU A 35 1.01 -11.43 -4.04
CA LEU A 35 0.68 -10.08 -3.57
C LEU A 35 0.01 -10.12 -2.19
N ARG A 36 -0.93 -11.04 -1.98
CA ARG A 36 -1.60 -11.24 -0.67
C ARG A 36 -0.60 -11.66 0.41
N ASP A 37 0.34 -12.53 0.08
CA ASP A 37 1.38 -12.95 1.02
C ASP A 37 2.31 -11.80 1.38
N ALA A 38 2.71 -10.97 0.42
CA ALA A 38 3.46 -9.76 0.70
C ALA A 38 2.70 -8.82 1.65
N PHE A 39 1.40 -8.61 1.42
CA PHE A 39 0.55 -7.82 2.33
C PHE A 39 0.51 -8.41 3.75
N ARG A 40 0.37 -9.74 3.88
CA ARG A 40 0.38 -10.42 5.18
C ARG A 40 1.70 -10.26 5.92
N VAL A 41 2.82 -10.48 5.22
CA VAL A 41 4.17 -10.35 5.80
C VAL A 41 4.39 -8.94 6.32
N VAL A 42 4.09 -7.92 5.52
CA VAL A 42 4.29 -6.53 5.92
C VAL A 42 3.34 -6.14 7.05
N LYS A 43 2.06 -6.51 6.99
CA LYS A 43 1.09 -6.21 8.04
C LYS A 43 1.44 -6.85 9.38
N ASN A 44 2.09 -8.02 9.37
CA ASN A 44 2.56 -8.67 10.60
C ASN A 44 3.77 -7.95 11.20
N ALA A 45 4.69 -7.44 10.38
CA ALA A 45 5.87 -6.71 10.84
C ALA A 45 5.56 -5.25 11.22
N HIS A 46 4.60 -4.64 10.52
CA HIS A 46 4.16 -3.26 10.66
C HIS A 46 2.64 -3.24 10.67
N PRO A 47 1.99 -3.27 11.85
CA PRO A 47 0.54 -3.28 11.94
C PRO A 47 -0.07 -2.01 11.34
N PHE A 48 -1.10 -2.16 10.50
CA PHE A 48 -1.97 -1.10 10.01
C PHE A 48 -3.36 -1.66 9.70
N VAL A 49 -4.35 -0.78 9.58
CA VAL A 49 -5.71 -1.14 9.14
C VAL A 49 -5.80 -0.95 7.63
N ILE A 50 -6.36 -1.95 6.94
CA ILE A 50 -6.70 -1.84 5.52
C ILE A 50 -8.18 -1.48 5.48
N ASP A 51 -8.48 -0.21 5.22
CA ASP A 51 -9.86 0.26 5.08
C ASP A 51 -10.46 -0.18 3.74
N ALA A 52 -9.64 -0.09 2.68
CA ALA A 52 -10.01 -0.58 1.35
C ALA A 52 -8.77 -0.92 0.52
N VAL A 53 -8.88 -1.91 -0.35
CA VAL A 53 -7.90 -2.19 -1.41
C VAL A 53 -8.61 -2.71 -2.66
N VAL A 54 -8.24 -2.20 -3.82
CA VAL A 54 -8.63 -2.73 -5.13
C VAL A 54 -7.37 -3.03 -5.93
N VAL A 55 -7.32 -4.24 -6.49
CA VAL A 55 -6.19 -4.70 -7.30
C VAL A 55 -6.67 -4.84 -8.75
N LEU A 56 -6.09 -4.02 -9.62
CA LEU A 56 -6.21 -4.10 -11.07
C LEU A 56 -4.98 -4.86 -11.61
N PRO A 57 -5.00 -5.33 -12.87
CA PRO A 57 -3.91 -6.15 -13.41
C PRO A 57 -2.50 -5.52 -13.28
N GLU A 58 -2.42 -4.21 -13.37
CA GLU A 58 -1.21 -3.42 -13.56
C GLU A 58 -1.05 -2.29 -12.53
N HIS A 59 -2.06 -2.05 -11.69
CA HIS A 59 -1.97 -1.12 -10.57
C HIS A 59 -2.93 -1.49 -9.45
N LEU A 60 -2.73 -0.90 -8.27
CA LEU A 60 -3.67 -1.01 -7.15
C LEU A 60 -3.90 0.35 -6.51
N HIS A 61 -5.07 0.48 -5.90
CA HIS A 61 -5.41 1.58 -5.03
C HIS A 61 -5.72 1.03 -3.65
N THR A 62 -5.29 1.75 -2.62
CA THR A 62 -5.53 1.31 -1.24
C THR A 62 -5.68 2.49 -0.31
N ILE A 63 -6.46 2.26 0.74
CA ILE A 63 -6.66 3.17 1.86
C ILE A 63 -6.20 2.43 3.12
N TRP A 64 -5.17 2.96 3.78
CA TRP A 64 -4.67 2.41 5.04
C TRP A 64 -4.77 3.44 6.14
N THR A 65 -5.11 2.99 7.34
CA THR A 65 -5.01 3.77 8.58
C THR A 65 -3.87 3.22 9.42
N LEU A 66 -2.90 4.07 9.73
CA LEU A 66 -1.76 3.72 10.57
C LEU A 66 -2.17 3.72 12.05
N PRO A 67 -1.51 2.93 12.92
CA PRO A 67 -1.76 3.00 14.34
C PRO A 67 -1.20 4.31 14.92
N GLN A 68 -1.72 4.71 16.08
CA GLN A 68 -1.12 5.80 16.86
C GLN A 68 0.27 5.39 17.37
N GLY A 69 1.18 6.36 17.45
CA GLY A 69 2.57 6.16 17.85
C GLY A 69 3.49 5.57 16.76
N ASP A 70 3.03 5.41 15.52
CA ASP A 70 3.82 4.83 14.42
C ASP A 70 4.71 5.86 13.68
N MET A 71 4.78 7.08 14.22
CA MET A 71 5.58 8.17 13.66
C MET A 71 7.09 7.89 13.67
N ASP A 72 7.55 6.88 14.43
CA ASP A 72 8.96 6.59 14.70
C ASP A 72 9.60 5.56 13.75
N LYS A 73 8.84 4.94 12.82
CA LYS A 73 9.31 3.77 12.06
C LYS A 73 9.45 3.93 10.54
N MET A 74 9.28 5.14 9.96
CA MET A 74 9.32 5.32 8.49
C MET A 74 9.99 6.58 7.91
#